data_AF-A0A6M1R9T1-F1
#
_entry.id   AF-A0A6M1R9T1-F1
#
_cell.length_a   1.000
_cell.length_b   1.000
_cell.length_c   1.000
_cell.angle_alpha   90.00
_cell.angle_beta   90.00
_cell.angle_gamma   90.00
#
_symmetry.space_group_name_H-M   'P 1'
#
loop_
_entity.id
_entity.type
_entity.pdbx_description
1 polymer ?
#
loop_
_entity_poly.entity_id
_entity_poly.type
_entity_poly.pdbx_seq_one_letter_code
_entity_poly.pdbx_strand_id
1 'polypeptide(L)'
;MHDSSTGFHAAVYTSGSNAVIAFRGSELGTSDWVNNGIMAAGEVPPQYRLAISESARLASQYSGYNIHYTGHSLGGGLATVAAIRTGKSATVFDASGIGNAVLSEIQQSMANAGVSAASWSTNAGRITNYNLEGEFVSDGDYQQDADVIGVDSKQYGNIFYLSAARFTPLFFLDTGLSRHFTTPLREELQFLSQPVFRVNANDWNSIDNDINGFTALFYIDWTDDTLDLMAWQAEYAINSFPSFLEDL
;
A
#
# COMPACT_ATOMS: atom_id res chain seq x y z
N MET A 1 -4.57 9.09 15.50
CA MET A 1 -6.01 9.39 15.35
C MET A 1 -6.70 8.07 15.13
N HIS A 2 -7.76 7.78 15.86
CA HIS A 2 -8.44 6.49 15.80
C HIS A 2 -9.95 6.73 15.90
N ASP A 3 -10.70 6.22 14.93
CA ASP A 3 -12.14 6.07 15.00
C ASP A 3 -12.49 4.57 15.11
N SER A 4 -12.91 4.13 16.29
CA SER A 4 -13.19 2.72 16.58
C SER A 4 -14.46 2.20 15.89
N SER A 5 -15.33 3.08 15.42
CA SER A 5 -16.58 2.68 14.74
C SER A 5 -16.35 2.29 13.29
N THR A 6 -15.32 2.85 12.67
CA THR A 6 -14.94 2.60 11.27
C THR A 6 -13.66 1.79 11.12
N GLY A 7 -12.87 1.64 12.18
CA GLY A 7 -11.53 1.05 12.14
C GLY A 7 -10.46 2.00 11.58
N PHE A 8 -10.81 3.24 11.24
CA PHE A 8 -9.89 4.22 10.70
C PHE A 8 -8.80 4.55 11.72
N HIS A 9 -7.54 4.44 11.29
CA HIS A 9 -6.39 4.79 12.12
C HIS A 9 -5.30 5.48 11.31
N ALA A 10 -4.85 6.63 11.80
CA ALA A 10 -3.76 7.41 11.21
C ALA A 10 -2.76 7.85 12.28
N ALA A 11 -1.47 7.76 11.98
CA ALA A 11 -0.37 8.24 12.82
C ALA A 11 0.44 9.30 12.08
N VAL A 12 0.96 10.30 12.80
CA VAL A 12 1.83 11.34 12.25
C VAL A 12 3.19 11.22 12.90
N TYR A 13 4.22 11.05 12.08
CA TYR A 13 5.62 11.02 12.47
C TYR A 13 6.29 12.27 11.93
N THR A 14 7.11 12.95 12.75
CA THR A 14 7.79 14.18 12.33
C THR A 14 9.29 14.06 12.56
N SER A 15 10.08 14.60 11.65
CA SER A 15 11.53 14.67 11.78
C SER A 15 12.05 15.89 11.02
N GLY A 16 12.64 16.85 11.74
CA GLY A 16 13.02 18.15 11.17
C GLY A 16 11.82 18.85 10.55
N SER A 17 11.92 19.18 9.26
CA SER A 17 10.84 19.80 8.47
C SER A 17 9.94 18.79 7.75
N ASN A 18 10.08 17.49 8.00
CA ASN A 18 9.31 16.44 7.32
C ASN A 18 8.21 15.86 8.23
N ALA A 19 7.08 15.50 7.64
CA ALA A 19 5.98 14.81 8.31
C ALA A 19 5.53 13.62 7.47
N VAL A 20 5.55 12.42 8.05
CA VAL A 20 4.98 11.21 7.45
C VAL A 20 3.64 10.92 8.11
N ILE A 21 2.59 10.85 7.32
CA ILE A 21 1.25 10.50 7.79
C ILE A 21 0.96 9.08 7.31
N ALA A 22 0.94 8.13 8.24
CA ALA A 22 0.75 6.71 7.97
C ALA A 22 -0.69 6.29 8.30
N PHE A 23 -1.37 5.65 7.35
CA PHE A 23 -2.69 5.07 7.54
C PHE A 23 -2.56 3.56 7.74
N ARG A 24 -3.27 3.04 8.75
CA ARG A 24 -3.32 1.59 9.02
C ARG A 24 -4.24 0.92 8.00
N GLY A 25 -3.82 -0.25 7.49
CA GLY A 25 -4.70 -1.14 6.73
C GLY A 25 -5.66 -1.93 7.63
N SER A 26 -6.54 -2.71 7.00
CA SER A 26 -7.45 -3.61 7.72
C SER A 26 -6.69 -4.78 8.35
N GLU A 27 -7.29 -5.36 9.39
CA GLU A 27 -6.90 -6.70 9.83
C GLU A 27 -7.38 -7.70 8.78
N LEU A 28 -6.47 -8.49 8.23
CA LEU A 28 -6.77 -9.49 7.20
C LEU A 28 -7.66 -10.61 7.79
N GLY A 29 -8.01 -11.65 7.05
CA GLY A 29 -8.66 -12.86 7.61
C GLY A 29 -10.04 -12.74 8.27
N THR A 30 -10.68 -11.57 8.29
CA THR A 30 -12.09 -11.38 8.70
C THR A 30 -12.99 -11.22 7.48
N SER A 31 -14.19 -11.82 7.46
CA SER A 31 -15.14 -11.62 6.35
C SER A 31 -15.52 -10.14 6.11
N ASP A 32 -15.28 -9.31 7.13
CA ASP A 32 -15.55 -7.88 7.14
C ASP A 32 -14.51 -7.02 6.40
N TRP A 33 -13.23 -7.41 6.22
CA TRP A 33 -12.23 -6.47 5.66
C TRP A 33 -12.35 -6.26 4.14
N VAL A 34 -12.75 -7.30 3.40
CA VAL A 34 -13.03 -7.22 1.96
C VAL A 34 -14.37 -6.53 1.72
N ASN A 35 -15.40 -6.92 2.48
CA ASN A 35 -16.78 -6.45 2.31
C ASN A 35 -17.00 -5.00 2.77
N ASN A 36 -16.37 -4.54 3.85
CA ASN A 36 -16.63 -3.19 4.38
C ASN A 36 -15.74 -2.08 3.79
N GLY A 37 -14.61 -2.44 3.16
CA GLY A 37 -13.60 -1.47 2.73
C GLY A 37 -13.33 -1.42 1.23
N ILE A 38 -13.41 -2.56 0.53
CA ILE A 38 -12.78 -2.71 -0.79
C ILE A 38 -13.80 -3.01 -1.90
N MET A 39 -14.93 -3.67 -1.60
CA MET A 39 -15.89 -4.11 -2.64
C MET A 39 -17.17 -3.26 -2.79
N ALA A 40 -17.30 -2.12 -2.11
CA ALA A 40 -18.53 -1.32 -2.14
C ALA A 40 -18.74 -0.59 -3.49
N ALA A 41 -19.45 -1.24 -4.42
CA ALA A 41 -19.76 -0.68 -5.73
C ALA A 41 -20.60 0.60 -5.63
N GLY A 42 -20.13 1.70 -6.21
CA GLY A 42 -20.89 2.96 -6.32
C GLY A 42 -21.04 3.76 -5.03
N GLU A 43 -20.51 3.29 -3.91
CA GLU A 43 -20.51 4.01 -2.63
C GLU A 43 -19.11 4.44 -2.21
N VAL A 44 -19.02 5.48 -1.38
CA VAL A 44 -17.77 5.86 -0.73
C VAL A 44 -17.71 5.16 0.63
N PRO A 45 -16.74 4.27 0.91
CA PRO A 45 -16.67 3.65 2.23
C PRO A 45 -16.35 4.68 3.34
N PRO A 46 -16.82 4.48 4.59
CA PRO A 46 -16.62 5.42 5.68
C PRO A 46 -15.15 5.82 5.93
N GLN A 47 -14.22 4.86 5.86
CA GLN A 47 -12.79 5.14 6.08
C GLN A 47 -12.22 6.05 4.98
N TYR A 48 -12.66 5.91 3.73
CA TYR A 48 -12.25 6.81 2.64
C TYR A 48 -12.81 8.23 2.85
N ARG A 49 -14.06 8.39 3.29
CA ARG A 49 -14.60 9.71 3.68
C ARG A 49 -13.77 10.37 4.78
N LEU A 50 -13.39 9.60 5.81
CA LEU A 50 -12.52 10.08 6.87
C LEU A 50 -11.12 10.47 6.36
N ALA A 51 -10.53 9.69 5.44
CA ALA A 51 -9.25 10.06 4.84
C ALA A 51 -9.34 11.37 4.04
N ILE A 52 -10.44 11.63 3.32
CA ILE A 52 -10.65 12.89 2.60
C ILE A 52 -10.70 14.08 3.57
N SER A 53 -11.50 14.00 4.64
CA SER A 53 -11.64 15.11 5.59
C SER A 53 -10.39 15.30 6.45
N GLU A 54 -9.82 14.21 6.98
CA GLU A 54 -8.66 14.27 7.88
C GLU A 54 -7.37 14.66 7.15
N SER A 55 -7.19 14.24 5.89
CA SER A 55 -6.01 14.66 5.10
C SER A 55 -5.97 16.17 4.89
N ALA A 56 -7.10 16.82 4.61
CA ALA A 56 -7.19 18.27 4.48
C ALA A 56 -6.89 18.98 5.80
N ARG A 57 -7.43 18.45 6.92
CA ARG A 57 -7.18 18.99 8.26
C ARG A 57 -5.70 18.85 8.65
N LEU A 58 -5.10 17.68 8.43
CA LEU A 58 -3.70 17.42 8.71
C LEU A 58 -2.77 18.24 7.81
N ALA A 59 -3.08 18.38 6.52
CA ALA A 59 -2.30 19.22 5.60
C ALA A 59 -2.28 20.69 6.04
N SER A 60 -3.39 21.17 6.61
CA SER A 60 -3.46 22.52 7.17
C SER A 60 -2.66 22.64 8.47
N GLN A 61 -2.83 21.67 9.38
CA GLN A 61 -2.13 21.62 10.67
C GLN A 61 -0.60 21.53 10.51
N TYR A 62 -0.13 20.77 9.52
CA TYR A 62 1.29 20.56 9.23
C TYR A 62 1.74 21.34 7.98
N SER A 63 1.11 22.47 7.69
CA SER A 63 1.38 23.27 6.47
C SER A 63 2.84 23.75 6.34
N GLY A 64 3.57 23.87 7.45
CA GLY A 64 5.01 24.17 7.47
C GLY A 64 5.94 22.97 7.24
N TYR A 65 5.39 21.77 7.08
CA TYR A 65 6.15 20.54 6.88
C TYR A 65 6.08 20.04 5.43
N ASN A 66 7.12 19.33 5.02
CA ASN A 66 7.12 18.47 3.85
C ASN A 66 6.34 17.20 4.19
N ILE A 67 5.04 17.20 3.87
CA ILE A 67 4.14 16.08 4.15
C ILE A 67 4.31 14.98 3.09
N HIS A 68 4.40 13.73 3.55
CA HIS A 68 4.35 12.53 2.73
C HIS A 68 3.37 11.52 3.35
N TYR A 69 2.55 10.87 2.52
CA TYR A 69 1.60 9.85 2.98
C TYR A 69 2.14 8.44 2.74
N THR A 70 1.73 7.50 3.59
CA THR A 70 2.04 6.09 3.39
C THR A 70 0.99 5.18 4.02
N GLY A 71 0.96 3.94 3.58
CA GLY A 71 0.08 2.91 4.09
C GLY A 71 0.19 1.63 3.25
N HIS A 72 -0.31 0.54 3.83
CA HIS A 72 -0.37 -0.77 3.21
C HIS A 72 -1.83 -1.23 3.04
N SER A 73 -2.16 -1.98 1.99
CA SER A 73 -3.51 -2.50 1.75
C SER A 73 -4.55 -1.37 1.74
N LEU A 74 -5.61 -1.46 2.55
CA LEU A 74 -6.59 -0.38 2.73
C LEU A 74 -5.92 0.95 3.10
N GLY A 75 -4.93 0.92 3.99
CA GLY A 75 -4.18 2.11 4.39
C GLY A 75 -3.45 2.76 3.22
N GLY A 76 -3.00 1.97 2.25
CA GLY A 76 -2.44 2.46 0.98
C GLY A 76 -3.49 3.21 0.16
N GLY A 77 -4.71 2.67 0.04
CA GLY A 77 -5.84 3.37 -0.58
C GLY A 77 -6.17 4.70 0.12
N LEU A 78 -6.20 4.72 1.45
CA LEU A 78 -6.42 5.95 2.24
C LEU A 78 -5.31 6.99 2.04
N ALA A 79 -4.06 6.55 1.94
CA ALA A 79 -2.91 7.39 1.64
C ALA A 79 -2.98 7.98 0.21
N THR A 80 -3.40 7.18 -0.77
CA THR A 80 -3.67 7.62 -2.14
C THR A 80 -4.74 8.71 -2.16
N VAL A 81 -5.83 8.53 -1.44
CA VAL A 81 -6.87 9.58 -1.28
C VAL A 81 -6.29 10.85 -0.68
N ALA A 82 -5.50 10.74 0.38
CA ALA A 82 -4.88 11.89 1.03
C ALA A 82 -3.94 12.66 0.09
N ALA A 83 -3.14 11.95 -0.71
CA ALA A 83 -2.26 12.54 -1.72
C ALA A 83 -3.04 13.28 -2.82
N ILE A 84 -4.05 12.64 -3.41
CA ILE A 84 -4.88 13.27 -4.45
C ILE A 84 -5.58 14.51 -3.88
N ARG A 85 -6.14 14.40 -2.67
CA ARG A 85 -6.90 15.49 -2.05
C ARG A 85 -6.03 16.71 -1.73
N THR A 86 -4.78 16.52 -1.34
CA THR A 86 -3.93 17.60 -0.80
C THR A 86 -2.81 18.03 -1.74
N GLY A 87 -2.52 17.25 -2.79
CA GLY A 87 -1.41 17.48 -3.71
C GLY A 87 -0.03 17.17 -3.13
N LYS A 88 0.04 16.50 -1.97
CA LYS A 88 1.31 15.99 -1.39
C LYS A 88 1.60 14.59 -1.93
N SER A 89 2.83 14.13 -1.75
CA SER A 89 3.28 12.84 -2.29
C SER A 89 2.85 11.66 -1.40
N ALA A 90 2.77 10.47 -1.99
CA ALA A 90 2.56 9.22 -1.27
C ALA A 90 3.45 8.10 -1.79
N THR A 91 3.87 7.23 -0.87
CA THR A 91 4.44 5.92 -1.18
C THR A 91 3.60 4.87 -0.48
N VAL A 92 3.00 3.98 -1.25
CA VAL A 92 2.01 3.01 -0.76
C VAL A 92 2.41 1.61 -1.20
N PHE A 93 1.94 0.62 -0.45
CA PHE A 93 2.35 -0.77 -0.55
C PHE A 93 1.11 -1.65 -0.69
N ASP A 94 1.06 -2.49 -1.72
CA ASP A 94 -0.05 -3.43 -2.00
C ASP A 94 -1.43 -2.75 -1.83
N ALA A 95 -1.59 -1.55 -2.37
CA ALA A 95 -2.67 -0.64 -2.00
C ALA A 95 -4.02 -1.02 -2.63
N SER A 96 -5.13 -0.89 -1.88
CA SER A 96 -6.48 -1.27 -2.30
C SER A 96 -7.16 -0.35 -3.35
N GLY A 97 -6.37 0.38 -4.16
CA GLY A 97 -6.86 1.31 -5.18
C GLY A 97 -7.90 2.32 -4.67
N ILE A 98 -8.58 3.00 -5.61
CA ILE A 98 -9.79 3.78 -5.33
C ILE A 98 -10.79 3.61 -6.48
N GLY A 99 -12.09 3.54 -6.14
CA GLY A 99 -13.17 3.49 -7.12
C GLY A 99 -13.66 4.88 -7.58
N ASN A 100 -14.49 4.89 -8.62
CA ASN A 100 -15.03 6.11 -9.24
C ASN A 100 -15.82 7.00 -8.26
N ALA A 101 -16.57 6.41 -7.33
CA ALA A 101 -17.33 7.14 -6.31
C ALA A 101 -16.40 7.91 -5.37
N VAL A 102 -15.33 7.26 -4.89
CA VAL A 102 -14.31 7.88 -4.03
C VAL A 102 -13.60 9.01 -4.77
N LEU A 103 -13.24 8.80 -6.04
CA LEU A 103 -12.61 9.84 -6.85
C LEU A 103 -13.52 11.07 -7.02
N SER A 104 -14.82 10.84 -7.24
CA SER A 104 -15.81 11.91 -7.37
C SER A 104 -15.94 12.72 -6.07
N GLU A 105 -15.93 12.06 -4.91
CA GLU A 105 -15.94 12.70 -3.59
C GLU A 105 -14.67 13.55 -3.36
N ILE A 106 -13.50 13.05 -3.77
CA ILE A 106 -12.24 13.83 -3.70
C ILE A 106 -12.35 15.09 -4.55
N GLN A 107 -12.81 14.97 -5.79
CA GLN A 107 -12.99 16.09 -6.71
C GLN A 107 -13.94 17.15 -6.14
N GLN A 108 -15.07 16.72 -5.56
CA GLN A 108 -16.02 17.62 -4.90
C GLN A 108 -15.40 18.29 -3.68
N SER A 109 -14.68 17.54 -2.84
CA SER A 109 -13.98 18.08 -1.67
C SER A 109 -12.91 19.11 -2.06
N MET A 110 -12.20 18.91 -3.17
CA MET A 110 -11.25 19.87 -3.74
C MET A 110 -11.97 21.15 -4.21
N ALA A 111 -13.06 20.99 -4.97
CA ALA A 111 -13.86 22.11 -5.46
C ALA A 111 -14.42 22.97 -4.31
N ASN A 112 -14.94 22.34 -3.25
CA ASN A 112 -15.42 23.02 -2.06
C ASN A 112 -14.34 23.80 -1.32
N ALA A 113 -13.07 23.39 -1.45
CA ALA A 113 -11.92 24.11 -0.90
C ALA A 113 -11.33 25.15 -1.87
N GLY A 114 -12.01 25.46 -2.98
CA GLY A 114 -11.55 26.40 -3.98
C GLY A 114 -10.40 25.89 -4.85
N VAL A 115 -10.11 24.58 -4.83
CA VAL A 115 -9.11 23.94 -5.68
C VAL A 115 -9.82 23.37 -6.90
N SER A 116 -9.24 23.53 -8.10
CA SER A 116 -9.81 22.93 -9.31
C SER A 116 -9.94 21.43 -9.16
N ALA A 117 -11.15 20.89 -9.38
CA ALA A 117 -11.39 19.46 -9.38
C ALA A 117 -10.43 18.74 -10.35
N ALA A 118 -10.13 19.35 -11.50
CA ALA A 118 -9.22 18.80 -12.52
C ALA A 118 -7.78 18.59 -12.03
N SER A 119 -7.36 19.23 -10.92
CA SER A 119 -6.02 19.01 -10.34
C SER A 119 -5.83 17.61 -9.76
N TRP A 120 -6.90 16.81 -9.60
CA TRP A 120 -6.82 15.45 -9.08
C TRP A 120 -5.81 14.58 -9.88
N SER A 121 -5.78 14.71 -11.21
CA SER A 121 -4.92 13.89 -12.07
C SER A 121 -3.44 14.23 -11.92
N THR A 122 -3.13 15.52 -11.76
CA THR A 122 -1.76 15.99 -11.47
C THR A 122 -1.31 15.53 -10.09
N ASN A 123 -2.21 15.56 -9.10
CA ASN A 123 -1.91 15.10 -7.75
C ASN A 123 -1.69 13.58 -7.70
N ALA A 124 -2.48 12.83 -8.47
CA ALA A 124 -2.33 11.38 -8.61
C ALA A 124 -0.96 10.97 -9.18
N GLY A 125 -0.35 11.80 -10.03
CA GLY A 125 1.02 11.60 -10.53
C GLY A 125 2.13 11.69 -9.46
N ARG A 126 1.80 12.04 -8.20
CA ARG A 126 2.75 12.11 -7.07
C ARG A 126 2.75 10.86 -6.20
N ILE A 127 2.09 9.81 -6.67
CA ILE A 127 1.91 8.55 -5.94
C ILE A 127 2.86 7.53 -6.53
N THR A 128 3.52 6.78 -5.64
CA THR A 128 4.34 5.62 -5.99
C THR A 128 3.78 4.41 -5.28
N ASN A 129 3.37 3.41 -6.06
CA ASN A 129 2.85 2.14 -5.57
C ASN A 129 3.94 1.08 -5.75
N TYR A 130 4.14 0.27 -4.71
CA TYR A 130 4.92 -0.95 -4.76
C TYR A 130 3.96 -2.11 -4.50
N ASN A 131 3.80 -2.99 -5.48
CA ASN A 131 2.91 -4.14 -5.41
C ASN A 131 3.74 -5.41 -5.53
N LEU A 132 3.51 -6.39 -4.68
CA LEU A 132 4.15 -7.69 -4.83
C LEU A 132 3.41 -8.53 -5.87
N GLU A 133 4.14 -9.20 -6.77
CA GLU A 133 3.55 -10.02 -7.83
C GLU A 133 2.67 -11.15 -7.26
N GLY A 134 1.43 -11.23 -7.76
CA GLY A 134 0.47 -12.26 -7.35
C GLY A 134 -0.09 -12.11 -5.93
N GLU A 135 0.10 -10.98 -5.27
CA GLU A 135 -0.59 -10.67 -4.03
C GLU A 135 -2.08 -10.37 -4.31
N PHE A 136 -2.97 -10.80 -3.41
CA PHE A 136 -4.40 -10.90 -3.67
C PHE A 136 -5.14 -9.56 -3.92
N VAL A 137 -4.62 -8.43 -3.42
CA VAL A 137 -5.28 -7.12 -3.48
C VAL A 137 -5.01 -6.38 -4.78
N SER A 138 -3.76 -6.29 -5.25
CA SER A 138 -3.37 -5.42 -6.37
C SER A 138 -2.69 -6.12 -7.55
N ASP A 139 -2.49 -7.44 -7.49
CA ASP A 139 -2.01 -8.22 -8.63
C ASP A 139 -2.49 -9.68 -8.57
N GLY A 140 -3.69 -9.93 -8.01
CA GLY A 140 -4.18 -11.28 -7.74
C GLY A 140 -4.41 -12.14 -9.01
N ASP A 141 -4.56 -11.48 -10.15
CA ASP A 141 -4.78 -12.09 -11.47
C ASP A 141 -3.53 -12.08 -12.38
N TYR A 142 -2.41 -11.54 -11.88
CA TYR A 142 -1.13 -11.42 -12.57
C TYR A 142 -1.16 -10.58 -13.86
N GLN A 143 -2.10 -9.65 -14.00
CA GLN A 143 -2.20 -8.81 -15.20
C GLN A 143 -1.36 -7.53 -15.13
N GLN A 144 -0.91 -7.12 -13.95
CA GLN A 144 -0.05 -5.95 -13.73
C GLN A 144 -0.58 -4.66 -14.39
N ASP A 145 -1.90 -4.48 -14.47
CA ASP A 145 -2.55 -3.42 -15.26
C ASP A 145 -3.17 -2.28 -14.42
N ALA A 146 -2.82 -2.25 -13.12
CA ALA A 146 -3.25 -1.30 -12.10
C ALA A 146 -4.67 -1.50 -11.56
N ASP A 147 -5.40 -2.50 -12.03
CA ASP A 147 -6.61 -2.91 -11.34
C ASP A 147 -6.28 -3.50 -9.96
N VAL A 148 -7.31 -3.56 -9.12
CA VAL A 148 -7.22 -4.12 -7.77
C VAL A 148 -8.52 -4.85 -7.48
N ILE A 149 -8.52 -5.69 -6.46
CA ILE A 149 -9.77 -6.24 -5.94
C ILE A 149 -10.73 -5.09 -5.58
N GLY A 150 -11.98 -5.22 -6.00
CA GLY A 150 -13.02 -4.21 -5.82
C GLY A 150 -13.63 -3.76 -7.14
N VAL A 151 -14.84 -3.21 -7.07
CA VAL A 151 -15.56 -2.76 -8.28
C VAL A 151 -15.02 -1.42 -8.75
N ASP A 152 -14.67 -1.32 -10.03
CA ASP A 152 -14.11 -0.12 -10.68
C ASP A 152 -12.89 0.49 -9.96
N SER A 153 -12.21 -0.30 -9.12
CA SER A 153 -11.13 0.16 -8.28
C SER A 153 -9.80 -0.01 -9.00
N LYS A 154 -8.94 1.02 -8.90
CA LYS A 154 -7.60 0.99 -9.51
C LYS A 154 -6.62 1.85 -8.75
N GLN A 155 -5.34 1.56 -8.95
CA GLN A 155 -4.24 2.39 -8.49
C GLN A 155 -3.95 3.53 -9.47
N TYR A 156 -3.31 4.57 -8.97
CA TYR A 156 -2.89 5.74 -9.75
C TYR A 156 -1.46 6.12 -9.42
N GLY A 157 -0.79 6.80 -10.35
CA GLY A 157 0.61 7.20 -10.22
C GLY A 157 1.55 6.18 -10.84
N ASN A 158 2.79 6.14 -10.35
CA ASN A 158 3.76 5.13 -10.76
C ASN A 158 3.49 3.84 -10.01
N ILE A 159 3.56 2.70 -10.70
CA ILE A 159 3.33 1.38 -10.11
C ILE A 159 4.52 0.51 -10.44
N PHE A 160 5.10 -0.10 -9.41
CA PHE A 160 6.22 -1.03 -9.51
C PHE A 160 5.76 -2.39 -9.01
N TYR A 161 5.78 -3.40 -9.87
CA TYR A 161 5.54 -4.78 -9.50
C TYR A 161 6.86 -5.42 -9.07
N LEU A 162 6.87 -6.00 -7.87
CA LEU A 162 8.04 -6.56 -7.20
C LEU A 162 7.94 -8.07 -7.19
N SER A 163 9.04 -8.75 -7.50
CA SER A 163 9.00 -10.20 -7.62
C SER A 163 8.77 -10.91 -6.29
N ALA A 164 7.82 -11.84 -6.26
CA ALA A 164 7.59 -12.72 -5.12
C ALA A 164 8.55 -13.93 -5.08
N ALA A 165 9.39 -14.13 -6.11
CA ALA A 165 10.19 -15.35 -6.28
C ALA A 165 11.22 -15.62 -5.18
N ARG A 166 11.59 -14.59 -4.40
CA ARG A 166 12.59 -14.68 -3.33
C ARG A 166 12.00 -14.85 -1.94
N PHE A 167 10.69 -14.92 -1.80
CA PHE A 167 10.00 -15.16 -0.53
C PHE A 167 10.29 -16.58 0.00
N THR A 168 11.30 -16.70 0.86
CA THR A 168 12.00 -17.99 1.08
C THR A 168 11.55 -18.85 2.27
N PRO A 169 10.96 -18.34 3.37
CA PRO A 169 10.63 -19.21 4.51
C PRO A 169 9.18 -19.74 4.54
N LEU A 170 8.26 -19.25 3.69
CA LEU A 170 6.85 -19.65 3.67
C LEU A 170 6.39 -20.27 2.34
N PHE A 171 7.30 -20.84 1.54
CA PHE A 171 6.95 -21.46 0.25
C PHE A 171 5.84 -22.54 0.35
N PHE A 172 5.65 -23.15 1.52
CA PHE A 172 4.58 -24.13 1.78
C PHE A 172 3.21 -23.49 2.05
N LEU A 173 3.17 -22.16 2.21
CA LEU A 173 1.99 -21.31 2.34
C LEU A 173 2.07 -20.16 1.30
N ASP A 174 2.45 -20.46 0.06
CA ASP A 174 2.50 -19.47 -1.02
C ASP A 174 1.10 -19.23 -1.62
N THR A 175 0.44 -18.16 -1.18
CA THR A 175 -0.92 -17.79 -1.56
C THR A 175 -0.99 -16.28 -1.76
N GLY A 176 -1.98 -15.79 -2.52
CA GLY A 176 -2.17 -14.34 -2.67
C GLY A 176 -2.35 -13.61 -1.32
N LEU A 177 -2.95 -14.27 -0.32
CA LEU A 177 -3.12 -13.72 1.03
C LEU A 177 -1.80 -13.61 1.79
N SER A 178 -0.96 -14.65 1.78
CA SER A 178 0.33 -14.63 2.47
C SER A 178 1.34 -13.71 1.79
N ARG A 179 1.23 -13.56 0.47
CA ARG A 179 1.96 -12.56 -0.32
C ARG A 179 1.57 -11.11 0.01
N HIS A 180 0.31 -10.89 0.40
CA HIS A 180 -0.21 -9.58 0.80
C HIS A 180 0.16 -9.18 2.23
N PHE A 181 0.94 -9.97 2.96
CA PHE A 181 1.52 -9.50 4.21
C PHE A 181 2.66 -8.53 3.93
N THR A 182 2.87 -7.57 4.84
CA THR A 182 3.98 -6.60 4.71
C THR A 182 5.38 -7.22 4.68
N THR A 183 5.53 -8.46 5.14
CA THR A 183 6.83 -9.13 5.26
C THR A 183 7.44 -9.43 3.89
N PRO A 184 6.80 -10.19 2.98
CA PRO A 184 7.35 -10.45 1.66
C PRO A 184 7.76 -9.18 0.90
N LEU A 185 6.91 -8.16 0.92
CA LEU A 185 7.21 -6.88 0.27
C LEU A 185 8.40 -6.17 0.94
N ARG A 186 8.49 -6.18 2.27
CA ARG A 186 9.63 -5.63 3.01
C ARG A 186 10.93 -6.33 2.64
N GLU A 187 10.93 -7.66 2.60
CA GLU A 187 12.11 -8.46 2.28
C GLU A 187 12.64 -8.16 0.88
N GLU A 188 11.72 -8.07 -0.09
CA GLU A 188 12.08 -7.77 -1.47
C GLU A 188 12.61 -6.34 -1.62
N LEU A 189 11.99 -5.36 -0.97
CA LEU A 189 12.52 -3.99 -0.96
C LEU A 189 13.88 -3.89 -0.28
N GLN A 190 14.09 -4.61 0.82
CA GLN A 190 15.39 -4.67 1.50
C GLN A 190 16.46 -5.28 0.60
N PHE A 191 16.13 -6.37 -0.09
CA PHE A 191 17.01 -6.97 -1.10
C PHE A 191 17.38 -5.96 -2.19
N LEU A 192 16.39 -5.30 -2.80
CA LEU A 192 16.58 -4.34 -3.89
C LEU A 192 17.40 -3.11 -3.45
N SER A 193 17.40 -2.79 -2.16
CA SER A 193 18.17 -1.68 -1.58
C SER A 193 19.67 -1.98 -1.41
N GLN A 194 20.09 -3.25 -1.50
CA GLN A 194 21.47 -3.67 -1.24
C GLN A 194 22.29 -3.74 -2.53
N PRO A 195 23.32 -2.89 -2.71
CA PRO A 195 24.09 -2.90 -3.96
C PRO A 195 24.95 -4.12 -4.17
N VAL A 196 25.27 -4.87 -3.10
CA VAL A 196 26.04 -6.12 -3.22
C VAL A 196 25.34 -7.14 -4.14
N PHE A 197 24.02 -7.03 -4.31
CA PHE A 197 23.25 -7.88 -5.21
C PHE A 197 23.06 -7.29 -6.61
N ARG A 198 23.68 -6.14 -6.90
CA ARG A 198 23.67 -5.52 -8.22
C ARG A 198 24.84 -6.02 -9.07
N VAL A 199 24.73 -5.91 -10.39
CA VAL A 199 25.84 -6.24 -11.32
C VAL A 199 27.09 -5.43 -10.99
N ASN A 200 26.93 -4.13 -10.71
CA ASN A 200 28.00 -3.26 -10.22
C ASN A 200 27.66 -2.75 -8.81
N ALA A 201 28.25 -3.36 -7.79
CA ALA A 201 28.02 -2.97 -6.39
C ALA A 201 28.51 -1.57 -6.02
N ASN A 202 29.35 -0.95 -6.86
CA ASN A 202 29.83 0.42 -6.65
C ASN A 202 28.96 1.47 -7.36
N ASP A 203 27.95 1.04 -8.12
CA ASP A 203 27.04 1.93 -8.82
C ASP A 203 25.71 2.05 -8.08
N TRP A 204 25.50 3.22 -7.48
CA TRP A 204 24.36 3.51 -6.61
C TRP A 204 23.26 4.31 -7.31
N ASN A 205 23.52 4.78 -8.54
CA ASN A 205 22.72 5.83 -9.16
C ASN A 205 22.23 5.50 -10.56
N SER A 206 22.85 4.54 -11.26
CA SER A 206 22.40 4.16 -12.60
C SER A 206 21.12 3.35 -12.55
N ILE A 207 20.18 3.71 -13.42
CA ILE A 207 18.93 2.96 -13.61
C ILE A 207 19.17 1.59 -14.26
N ASP A 208 20.27 1.43 -14.99
CA ASP A 208 20.64 0.20 -15.72
C ASP A 208 21.54 -0.74 -14.90
N ASN A 209 21.60 -0.57 -13.57
CA ASN A 209 22.34 -1.48 -12.70
C ASN A 209 21.43 -2.60 -12.20
N ASP A 210 21.30 -3.63 -13.03
CA ASP A 210 20.40 -4.76 -12.77
C ASP A 210 20.84 -5.62 -11.58
N ILE A 211 19.94 -6.48 -11.13
CA ILE A 211 20.22 -7.51 -10.13
C ILE A 211 21.14 -8.58 -10.73
N ASN A 212 22.22 -8.90 -10.02
CA ASN A 212 23.09 -10.01 -10.32
C ASN A 212 22.43 -11.31 -9.85
N GLY A 213 21.96 -12.11 -10.81
CA GLY A 213 21.25 -13.36 -10.55
C GLY A 213 22.05 -14.40 -9.75
N PHE A 214 23.39 -14.40 -9.83
CA PHE A 214 24.20 -15.33 -9.04
C PHE A 214 24.24 -14.91 -7.57
N THR A 215 24.56 -13.65 -7.28
CA THR A 215 24.60 -13.16 -5.89
C THR A 215 23.23 -13.15 -5.23
N ALA A 216 22.17 -12.91 -6.02
CA ALA A 216 20.79 -12.94 -5.55
C ALA A 216 20.36 -14.31 -5.00
N LEU A 217 20.93 -15.42 -5.52
CA LEU A 217 20.65 -16.78 -5.01
C LEU A 217 21.07 -16.98 -3.55
N PHE A 218 21.95 -16.14 -3.04
CA PHE A 218 22.48 -16.23 -1.68
C PHE A 218 21.87 -15.17 -0.74
N TYR A 219 20.89 -14.39 -1.20
CA TYR A 219 20.17 -13.50 -0.29
C TYR A 219 19.38 -14.34 0.71
N ILE A 220 19.59 -14.06 1.99
CA ILE A 220 18.74 -14.59 3.04
C ILE A 220 18.53 -13.49 4.08
N ASP A 221 17.27 -13.10 4.28
CA ASP A 221 16.90 -12.15 5.32
C ASP A 221 16.72 -12.90 6.65
N TRP A 222 17.78 -12.99 7.45
CA TRP A 222 17.70 -13.45 8.84
C TRP A 222 17.96 -12.25 9.75
N THR A 223 16.92 -11.46 10.02
CA THR A 223 16.89 -10.67 11.26
C THR A 223 15.99 -11.39 12.25
N ASP A 224 16.39 -11.48 13.53
CA ASP A 224 15.66 -12.25 14.54
C ASP A 224 14.18 -11.82 14.66
N ASP A 225 13.90 -10.52 14.46
CA ASP A 225 12.53 -9.96 14.45
C ASP A 225 11.67 -10.46 13.28
N THR A 226 12.28 -10.83 12.15
CA THR A 226 11.56 -11.35 10.97
C THR A 226 10.99 -12.75 11.25
N LEU A 227 11.68 -13.60 12.01
CA LEU A 227 11.23 -14.96 12.30
C LEU A 227 9.97 -15.00 13.17
N ASP A 228 9.91 -14.17 14.21
CA ASP A 228 8.72 -14.10 15.09
C ASP A 228 7.51 -13.57 14.33
N LEU A 229 7.71 -12.54 13.49
CA LEU A 229 6.66 -11.99 12.64
C LEU A 229 6.15 -13.03 11.63
N MET A 230 7.06 -13.82 11.06
CA MET A 230 6.73 -14.89 10.11
C MET A 230 6.02 -16.06 10.76
N ALA A 231 6.43 -16.48 11.95
CA ALA A 231 5.75 -17.53 12.70
C ALA A 231 4.30 -17.13 13.00
N TRP A 232 4.10 -15.88 13.46
CA TRP A 232 2.76 -15.33 13.67
C TRP A 232 1.96 -15.26 12.37
N GLN A 233 2.54 -14.80 11.26
CA GLN A 233 1.87 -14.73 9.95
C GLN A 233 1.51 -16.11 9.39
N ALA A 234 2.35 -17.13 9.60
CA ALA A 234 2.08 -18.50 9.19
C ALA A 234 0.89 -19.08 9.96
N GLU A 235 0.89 -18.94 11.29
CA GLU A 235 -0.22 -19.34 12.14
C GLU A 235 -1.51 -18.61 11.74
N TYR A 236 -1.41 -17.31 11.49
CA TYR A 236 -2.53 -16.49 11.08
C TYR A 236 -3.09 -16.93 9.73
N ALA A 237 -2.25 -17.10 8.71
CA ALA A 237 -2.66 -17.58 7.40
C ALA A 237 -3.36 -18.94 7.50
N ILE A 238 -2.79 -19.91 8.23
CA ILE A 238 -3.39 -21.24 8.42
C ILE A 238 -4.79 -21.13 9.03
N ASN A 239 -4.97 -20.25 10.02
CA ASN A 239 -6.23 -20.10 10.73
C ASN A 239 -7.27 -19.27 9.96
N SER A 240 -6.85 -18.33 9.12
CA SER A 240 -7.72 -17.43 8.35
C SER A 240 -8.04 -17.92 6.93
N PHE A 241 -7.25 -18.84 6.37
CA PHE A 241 -7.45 -19.34 5.01
C PHE A 241 -8.79 -20.07 4.81
N PRO A 242 -9.25 -20.94 5.75
CA PRO A 242 -10.54 -21.61 5.60
C PRO A 242 -11.71 -20.64 5.51
N SER A 243 -11.76 -19.61 6.37
CA SER A 243 -12.83 -18.59 6.32
C SER A 243 -12.75 -17.72 5.07
N PHE A 244 -11.54 -17.39 4.62
CA PHE A 244 -11.35 -16.63 3.39
C PHE A 244 -11.84 -17.37 2.13
N LEU A 245 -11.62 -18.69 2.04
CA LEU A 245 -12.16 -19.50 0.94
C LEU A 245 -13.69 -19.61 0.95
N GLU A 246 -14.34 -19.40 2.11
CA GLU A 246 -15.81 -19.36 2.19
C GLU A 246 -16.41 -18.02 1.72
N ASP A 247 -15.61 -16.95 1.73
CA ASP A 247 -16.03 -15.59 1.38
C ASP A 247 -15.75 -15.19 -0.09
N LEU A 248 -15.00 -16.03 -0.85
CA LEU A 248 -14.71 -15.88 -2.29
C LEU A 248 -15.77 -16.53 -3.18
#